data_AF-A0A7S3HGW1-F1
#
_entry.id   AF-A0A7S3HGW1-F1
#
_cell.length_a   1.000
_cell.length_b   1.000
_cell.length_c   1.000
_cell.angle_alpha   90.00
_cell.angle_beta   90.00
_cell.angle_gamma   90.00
#
_symmetry.space_group_name_H-M   'P 1'
#
loop_
_entity.id
_entity.type
_entity.pdbx_description
1 polymer ?
#
loop_
_entity_poly.entity_id
_entity_poly.type
_entity_poly.pdbx_seq_one_letter_code
_entity_poly.pdbx_strand_id
1 'polypeptide(L)'
;LFDIEVSPSSDIKADLRDVVLCGAQDLEVKNRTALIVHFPFRVWKTVQKIQGRLIRELEKKFNKKHVIFVAQRTILDKNFRRKGLKIRPRSRTLTSVHESILEDVVGPAEIFGKRTRISVDGTKLLKVMLDPK
;
A
#
# COMPACT_ATOMS: atom_id res chain seq x y z
N LEU A 1 7.99 -4.38 -14.75
CA LEU A 1 9.10 -3.78 -13.97
C LEU A 1 10.41 -3.84 -14.73
N PHE A 2 10.86 -5.02 -15.19
CA PHE A 2 12.08 -5.15 -15.99
C PHE A 2 12.11 -4.21 -17.21
N ASP A 3 11.01 -4.17 -17.98
CA ASP A 3 10.89 -3.27 -19.14
C ASP A 3 10.88 -1.77 -18.77
N ILE A 4 10.64 -1.42 -17.50
CA ILE A 4 10.84 -0.06 -17.01
C ILE A 4 12.32 0.13 -16.66
N GLU A 5 12.93 -0.79 -15.90
CA GLU A 5 14.34 -0.74 -15.51
C GLU A 5 15.30 -0.63 -16.72
N VAL A 6 15.00 -1.34 -17.80
CA VAL A 6 15.84 -1.34 -19.01
C VAL A 6 15.65 -0.07 -19.84
N SER A 7 14.53 0.65 -19.66
CA SER A 7 14.21 1.83 -20.46
C SER A 7 15.20 2.98 -20.19
N PRO A 8 15.86 3.54 -21.22
CA PRO A 8 16.88 4.58 -21.04
C PRO A 8 16.31 5.94 -20.61
N SER A 9 14.98 6.11 -20.70
CA SER A 9 14.26 7.32 -20.29
C SER A 9 13.86 7.34 -18.81
N SER A 10 14.02 6.23 -18.08
CA SER A 10 13.57 6.15 -16.69
C SER A 10 14.73 6.43 -15.72
N ASP A 11 14.67 7.57 -15.05
CA ASP A 11 15.64 7.96 -13.99
C ASP A 11 15.54 7.08 -12.72
N ILE A 12 14.63 6.10 -12.71
CA ILE A 12 14.27 5.27 -11.56
C ILE A 12 15.01 3.92 -11.58
N LYS A 13 15.84 3.68 -12.60
CA LYS A 13 16.54 2.40 -12.82
C LYS A 13 17.33 1.92 -11.60
N ALA A 14 18.05 2.82 -10.93
CA ALA A 14 18.86 2.46 -9.76
C ALA A 14 17.99 2.00 -8.58
N ASP A 15 16.88 2.69 -8.33
CA ASP A 15 15.96 2.38 -7.24
C ASP A 15 15.11 1.12 -7.53
N LEU A 16 14.89 0.77 -8.81
CA LEU A 16 14.10 -0.40 -9.24
C LEU A 16 14.85 -1.73 -9.17
N ARG A 17 16.18 -1.70 -9.24
CA ARG A 17 17.00 -2.93 -9.26
C ARG A 17 16.81 -3.79 -8.02
N ASP A 18 16.59 -3.18 -6.86
CA ASP A 18 16.41 -3.87 -5.58
C ASP A 18 14.93 -4.19 -5.29
N VAL A 19 14.01 -3.85 -6.20
CA VAL A 19 12.57 -4.00 -5.99
C VAL A 19 12.11 -5.40 -6.35
N VAL A 20 11.66 -6.12 -5.32
CA VAL A 20 11.07 -7.46 -5.45
C VAL A 20 9.56 -7.38 -5.21
N LEU A 21 8.79 -8.19 -5.94
CA LEU A 21 7.36 -8.36 -5.76
C LEU A 21 7.06 -9.59 -4.92
N CYS A 22 6.10 -9.48 -4.00
CA CYS A 22 5.53 -10.65 -3.31
C CYS A 22 4.41 -11.28 -4.13
N GLY A 23 3.59 -10.45 -4.78
CA GLY A 23 2.46 -10.90 -5.57
C GLY A 23 1.63 -9.72 -6.05
N ALA A 24 0.68 -10.00 -6.93
CA ALA A 24 -0.28 -9.02 -7.39
C ALA A 24 -1.67 -9.64 -7.44
N GLN A 25 -2.69 -8.82 -7.20
CA GLN A 25 -4.10 -9.22 -7.18
C GLN A 25 -4.91 -8.23 -7.99
N ASP A 26 -5.78 -8.74 -8.86
CA ASP A 26 -6.77 -7.92 -9.54
C ASP A 26 -8.03 -7.83 -8.68
N LEU A 27 -8.50 -6.61 -8.45
CA LEU A 27 -9.73 -6.31 -7.71
C LEU A 27 -10.70 -5.55 -8.61
N GLU A 28 -11.91 -6.07 -8.79
CA GLU A 28 -12.96 -5.37 -9.50
C GLU A 28 -13.64 -4.35 -8.59
N VAL A 29 -13.61 -3.07 -8.98
CA VAL A 29 -14.19 -1.96 -8.23
C VAL A 29 -15.27 -1.30 -9.07
N LYS A 30 -16.55 -1.59 -8.78
CA LYS A 30 -17.74 -1.06 -9.45
C LYS A 30 -17.69 -1.13 -10.99
N ASN A 31 -16.97 -0.20 -11.63
CA ASN A 31 -16.86 -0.07 -13.09
C ASN A 31 -15.40 -0.14 -13.62
N ARG A 32 -14.39 -0.39 -12.78
CA ARG A 32 -12.98 -0.51 -13.19
C ARG A 32 -12.25 -1.58 -12.38
N THR A 33 -11.28 -2.23 -13.01
CA THR A 33 -10.35 -3.14 -12.32
C THR A 33 -9.15 -2.36 -11.75
N ALA A 34 -8.84 -2.58 -10.48
CA ALA A 34 -7.65 -2.09 -9.81
C ALA A 34 -6.65 -3.23 -9.60
N LEU A 35 -5.38 -3.00 -9.92
CA LEU A 35 -4.28 -3.92 -9.69
C LEU A 35 -3.61 -3.58 -8.36
N ILE A 36 -3.69 -4.48 -7.39
CA ILE A 36 -3.02 -4.36 -6.10
C ILE A 36 -1.70 -5.11 -6.17
N VAL A 37 -0.59 -4.39 -6.00
CA VAL A 37 0.76 -4.97 -6.01
C VAL A 37 1.31 -5.01 -4.60
N HIS A 38 1.67 -6.20 -4.15
CA HIS A 38 2.24 -6.43 -2.84
C HIS A 38 3.76 -6.41 -2.89
N PHE A 39 4.36 -5.56 -2.06
CA PHE A 39 5.80 -5.47 -1.89
C PHE A 39 6.22 -6.00 -0.51
N PRO A 40 7.39 -6.66 -0.39
CA PRO A 40 7.94 -6.97 0.92
C PRO A 40 8.21 -5.68 1.71
N PHE A 41 7.86 -5.66 3.00
CA PHE A 41 8.04 -4.48 3.85
C PHE A 41 9.50 -3.96 3.89
N ARG A 42 10.49 -4.82 3.67
CA ARG A 42 11.91 -4.45 3.61
C ARG A 42 12.20 -3.41 2.52
N VAL A 43 11.54 -3.52 1.37
CA VAL A 43 11.79 -2.66 0.19
C VAL A 43 10.84 -1.47 0.13
N TRP A 44 9.87 -1.40 1.05
CA TRP A 44 8.79 -0.42 1.01
C TRP A 44 9.26 1.02 1.01
N LYS A 45 10.31 1.36 1.77
CA LYS A 45 10.85 2.73 1.82
C LYS A 45 11.36 3.20 0.45
N THR A 46 12.02 2.32 -0.29
CA THR A 46 12.49 2.61 -1.65
C THR A 46 11.30 2.78 -2.59
N VAL A 47 10.32 1.88 -2.52
CA VAL A 47 9.09 1.95 -3.32
C VAL A 47 8.32 3.24 -3.05
N GLN A 48 8.20 3.66 -1.79
CA GLN A 48 7.50 4.89 -1.40
C GLN A 48 8.15 6.15 -2.00
N LYS A 49 9.49 6.20 -2.07
CA LYS A 49 10.22 7.31 -2.70
C LYS A 49 9.91 7.45 -4.19
N ILE A 50 9.75 6.32 -4.88
CA ILE A 50 9.52 6.28 -6.35
C ILE A 50 8.04 6.13 -6.73
N GLN A 51 7.16 5.99 -5.74
CA GLN A 51 5.75 5.58 -5.87
C GLN A 51 5.01 6.38 -6.94
N GLY A 52 5.05 7.72 -6.86
CA GLY A 52 4.28 8.57 -7.77
C GLY A 52 4.66 8.43 -9.24
N ARG A 53 5.94 8.15 -9.54
CA ARG A 53 6.41 7.94 -10.92
C ARG A 53 6.11 6.52 -11.39
N LEU A 54 6.37 5.53 -10.53
CA LEU A 54 6.16 4.12 -10.85
C LEU A 54 4.68 3.80 -11.09
N ILE A 55 3.77 4.40 -10.32
CA ILE A 55 2.32 4.28 -10.56
C ILE A 55 1.99 4.77 -11.98
N ARG A 56 2.43 5.97 -12.37
CA ARG A 56 2.14 6.54 -13.70
C ARG A 56 2.63 5.66 -14.85
N GLU A 57 3.81 5.09 -14.73
CA GLU A 57 4.37 4.21 -15.77
C GLU A 57 3.63 2.88 -15.86
N LEU A 58 3.25 2.29 -14.73
CA LEU A 58 2.46 1.06 -14.71
C LEU A 58 1.04 1.32 -15.22
N GLU A 59 0.39 2.42 -14.84
CA GLU A 59 -0.93 2.79 -15.36
C GLU A 59 -0.90 3.01 -16.88
N LYS A 60 0.19 3.59 -17.42
CA LYS A 60 0.39 3.72 -18.87
C LYS A 60 0.51 2.35 -19.56
N LYS A 61 1.21 1.38 -18.96
CA LYS A 61 1.41 0.03 -19.54
C LYS A 61 0.19 -0.89 -19.35
N PHE A 62 -0.58 -0.73 -18.28
CA PHE A 62 -1.73 -1.56 -17.95
C PHE A 62 -3.07 -0.95 -18.40
N ASN A 63 -3.10 -0.30 -19.58
CA ASN A 63 -4.32 0.24 -20.19
C ASN A 63 -5.15 1.16 -19.26
N LYS A 64 -4.49 2.01 -18.46
CA LYS A 64 -5.13 2.92 -17.49
C LYS A 64 -5.96 2.20 -16.41
N LYS A 65 -5.66 0.94 -16.11
CA LYS A 65 -6.08 0.31 -14.85
C LYS A 65 -5.48 1.07 -13.68
N HIS A 66 -6.23 1.22 -12.59
CA HIS A 66 -5.72 1.83 -11.37
C HIS A 66 -4.70 0.89 -10.72
N VAL A 67 -3.50 1.36 -10.43
CA VAL A 67 -2.45 0.54 -9.79
C VAL A 67 -2.20 1.05 -8.39
N ILE A 68 -2.33 0.17 -7.40
CA ILE A 68 -2.17 0.49 -5.97
C ILE A 68 -1.04 -0.37 -5.41
N PHE A 69 -0.16 0.25 -4.62
CA PHE A 69 0.94 -0.44 -3.96
C PHE A 69 0.63 -0.64 -2.49
N VAL A 70 0.91 -1.84 -1.98
CA VAL A 70 0.72 -2.16 -0.56
C VAL A 70 1.92 -2.93 -0.04
N ALA A 71 2.45 -2.52 1.11
CA ALA A 71 3.47 -3.32 1.79
C ALA A 71 2.84 -4.51 2.52
N GLN A 72 3.41 -5.69 2.31
CA GLN A 72 3.05 -6.91 3.01
C GLN A 72 3.57 -6.85 4.46
N ARG A 73 2.67 -6.49 5.38
CA ARG A 73 2.93 -6.45 6.83
C ARG A 73 2.32 -7.66 7.52
N THR A 74 2.97 -8.14 8.57
CA THR A 74 2.49 -9.28 9.37
C THR A 74 1.71 -8.81 10.59
N ILE A 75 0.47 -9.27 10.73
CA ILE A 75 -0.34 -9.05 11.93
C ILE A 75 -0.07 -10.19 12.90
N LEU A 76 0.35 -9.86 14.12
CA LEU A 76 0.36 -10.81 15.23
C LEU A 76 -0.99 -10.81 15.92
N ASP A 77 -1.40 -11.95 16.46
CA ASP A 77 -2.62 -12.10 17.24
C ASP A 77 -2.41 -11.65 18.70
N LYS A 78 -3.50 -11.66 19.49
CA LYS A 78 -3.40 -11.36 20.94
C LYS A 78 -2.72 -12.50 21.71
N ASN A 79 -2.76 -13.74 21.20
CA ASN A 79 -2.07 -14.89 21.78
C ASN A 79 -0.63 -15.05 21.26
N PHE A 80 0.04 -13.93 20.94
CA PHE A 80 1.39 -13.87 20.36
C PHE A 80 2.47 -14.58 21.18
N ARG A 81 2.25 -14.81 22.48
CA ARG A 81 3.19 -15.50 23.37
C ARG A 81 3.53 -16.91 22.88
N ARG A 82 2.61 -17.57 22.15
CA ARG A 82 2.87 -18.88 21.52
C ARG A 82 3.99 -18.84 20.48
N LYS A 83 4.28 -17.67 19.92
CA LYS A 83 5.37 -17.46 18.94
C LYS A 83 6.70 -17.08 19.59
N GLY A 84 6.84 -17.23 20.91
CA GLY A 84 8.09 -16.98 21.64
C GLY A 84 8.43 -15.49 21.86
N LEU A 85 7.50 -14.57 21.58
CA LEU A 85 7.71 -13.14 21.80
C LEU A 85 7.27 -12.73 23.22
N LYS A 86 8.18 -12.09 23.98
CA LYS A 86 7.88 -11.55 25.32
C LYS A 86 6.89 -10.38 25.28
N ILE A 87 7.04 -9.49 24.29
CA ILE A 87 6.21 -8.30 24.09
C ILE A 87 5.77 -8.24 22.63
N ARG A 88 4.50 -7.91 22.38
CA ARG A 88 3.99 -7.69 21.02
C ARG A 88 4.42 -6.31 20.51
N PRO A 89 5.17 -6.23 19.39
CA PRO A 89 5.49 -4.94 18.80
C PRO A 89 4.23 -4.20 18.33
N ARG A 90 4.14 -2.90 18.59
CA ARG A 90 3.00 -2.07 18.18
C ARG A 90 2.78 -2.08 16.65
N SER A 91 3.87 -2.10 15.88
CA SER A 91 3.86 -2.18 14.42
C SER A 91 3.23 -3.46 13.84
N ARG A 92 3.06 -4.51 14.66
CA ARG A 92 2.41 -5.77 14.28
C ARG A 92 1.04 -5.94 14.92
N THR A 93 0.43 -4.84 15.36
CA THR A 93 -0.95 -4.86 15.86
C THR A 93 -1.94 -4.73 14.72
N LEU A 94 -3.13 -5.33 14.87
CA LEU A 94 -4.19 -5.29 13.84
C LEU A 94 -4.51 -3.85 13.44
N THR A 95 -4.73 -2.98 14.43
CA THR A 95 -5.06 -1.57 14.22
C THR A 95 -3.94 -0.81 13.52
N SER A 96 -2.69 -0.93 14.00
CA SER A 96 -1.55 -0.24 13.38
C SER A 96 -1.30 -0.70 11.94
N VAL A 97 -1.46 -1.99 11.64
CA VAL A 97 -1.28 -2.50 10.28
C VAL A 97 -2.39 -2.01 9.36
N HIS A 98 -3.65 -1.98 9.80
CA HIS A 98 -4.74 -1.43 8.99
C HIS A 98 -4.58 0.08 8.74
N GLU A 99 -4.08 0.84 9.72
CA GLU A 99 -3.77 2.26 9.52
C GLU A 99 -2.66 2.44 8.48
N SER A 100 -1.59 1.65 8.54
CA SER A 100 -0.53 1.71 7.53
C SER A 100 -0.97 1.23 6.14
N ILE A 101 -1.85 0.23 6.05
CA ILE A 101 -2.41 -0.19 4.76
C ILE A 101 -3.26 0.95 4.15
N LEU A 102 -4.03 1.66 4.98
CA LEU A 102 -4.80 2.81 4.51
C LEU A 102 -3.89 3.91 3.95
N GLU A 103 -2.76 4.18 4.59
CA GLU A 103 -1.75 5.13 4.10
C GLU A 103 -1.10 4.67 2.80
N ASP A 104 -0.75 3.39 2.67
CA ASP A 104 -0.18 2.83 1.45
C ASP A 104 -1.13 2.99 0.25
N VAL A 105 -2.43 2.71 0.46
CA VAL A 105 -3.46 2.77 -0.60
C VAL A 105 -3.68 4.18 -1.13
N VAL A 106 -3.51 5.19 -0.27
CA VAL A 106 -3.74 6.60 -0.63
C VAL A 106 -2.53 7.22 -1.33
N GLY A 107 -1.33 6.67 -1.13
CA GLY A 107 -0.11 7.21 -1.74
C GLY A 107 -0.23 7.32 -3.26
N PRO A 108 0.13 8.46 -3.87
CA PRO A 108 1.09 9.46 -3.38
C PRO A 108 0.51 10.60 -2.54
N ALA A 109 -0.82 10.66 -2.35
CA ALA A 109 -1.43 11.67 -1.51
C ALA A 109 -1.24 11.34 -0.01
N GLU A 110 -1.37 12.36 0.83
CA GLU A 110 -1.31 12.20 2.29
C GLU A 110 -2.69 12.35 2.91
N ILE A 111 -2.93 11.63 4.01
CA ILE A 111 -4.18 11.71 4.76
C ILE A 111 -4.06 12.85 5.77
N PHE A 112 -4.86 13.90 5.59
CA PHE A 112 -4.91 15.03 6.51
C PHE A 112 -5.74 14.73 7.77
N GLY A 113 -6.80 13.94 7.63
CA GLY A 113 -7.71 13.68 8.74
C GLY A 113 -8.47 12.37 8.60
N LYS A 114 -8.84 11.79 9.75
CA LYS A 114 -9.66 10.57 9.84
C LYS A 114 -10.78 10.82 10.85
N ARG A 115 -12.04 10.56 10.46
CA ARG A 115 -13.21 10.66 11.36
C ARG A 115 -14.06 9.40 11.23
N THR A 116 -14.31 8.74 12.35
CA THR A 116 -15.27 7.63 12.41
C THR A 116 -16.64 8.16 12.80
N ARG A 117 -17.62 8.06 11.90
CA ARG A 117 -19.04 8.28 12.24
C ARG A 117 -19.64 6.97 12.71
N ILE A 118 -20.33 7.00 13.84
CA ILE A 118 -21.08 5.86 14.36
C ILE A 118 -22.57 6.20 14.17
N SER A 119 -23.30 5.36 13.45
CA SER A 119 -24.76 5.51 13.27
C SER A 119 -25.51 5.02 14.53
N VAL A 120 -26.79 5.38 14.64
CA VAL A 120 -27.68 4.86 15.70
C VAL A 120 -27.80 3.33 15.61
N ASP A 121 -27.70 2.79 14.40
CA ASP A 121 -27.71 1.34 14.12
C ASP A 121 -26.40 0.63 14.52
N GLY A 122 -25.43 1.36 15.10
CA GLY A 122 -24.12 0.83 15.49
C GLY A 122 -23.12 0.67 14.33
N THR A 123 -23.52 0.95 13.09
CA THR A 123 -22.62 0.92 11.92
C THR A 123 -21.54 1.99 12.04
N LYS A 124 -20.30 1.61 11.72
CA LYS A 124 -19.13 2.49 11.78
C LYS A 124 -18.67 2.83 10.37
N LEU A 125 -18.63 4.12 10.05
CA LEU A 125 -18.22 4.62 8.75
C LEU A 125 -16.97 5.49 8.94
N LEU A 126 -15.83 5.01 8.43
CA LEU A 126 -14.57 5.76 8.46
C LEU A 126 -14.53 6.73 7.29
N LYS A 127 -14.53 8.04 7.59
CA LYS A 127 -14.32 9.11 6.62
C LYS A 127 -12.86 9.52 6.66
N VAL A 128 -12.18 9.39 5.53
CA VAL A 128 -10.77 9.75 5.36
C VAL A 128 -10.71 11.00 4.49
N MET A 129 -10.06 12.04 4.99
CA MET A 129 -9.87 13.32 4.31
C MET A 129 -8.45 13.37 3.76
N LEU A 130 -8.34 13.62 2.46
CA LEU A 130 -7.06 13.72 1.75
C LEU A 130 -6.65 15.18 1.62
N ASP A 131 -5.34 15.41 1.54
CA ASP A 131 -4.78 16.74 1.23
C ASP A 131 -5.21 17.18 -0.20
N PRO A 132 -5.80 18.37 -0.38
CA PRO A 132 -6.30 18.85 -1.68
C PRO A 132 -5.21 19.34 -2.65
N LYS A 133 -3.97 18.87 -2.51
CA LYS A 133 -2.83 19.25 -3.38
C LYS A 133 -3.07 18.99 -4.87
#